data_AF-A0A699RA12-F1
#
_entry.id   AF-A0A699RA12-F1
#
_cell.length_a   1.000
_cell.length_b   1.000
_cell.length_c   1.000
_cell.angle_alpha   90.00
_cell.angle_beta   90.00
_cell.angle_gamma   90.00
#
_symmetry.space_group_name_H-M   'P 1'
#
loop_
_entity.id
_entity.type
_entity.pdbx_description
1 polymer ?
#
loop_
_entity_poly.entity_id
_entity_poly.type
_entity_poly.pdbx_seq_one_letter_code
_entity_poly.pdbx_strand_id
1 'polypeptide(L)'
;MMKGSNIGIQENKAKLFNEWGRFTSNKGESIESYYLRFLKLMNDFKRNKYFPEKIASNLKFLNNLQPQWSPHVTIVHQTKDLHTADYTQ
;
A
#
# COMPACT_ATOMS: atom_id res chain seq x y z
N MET A 1 -29.67 18.88 13.08
CA MET A 1 -28.42 19.00 12.29
C MET A 1 -27.56 17.78 12.56
N MET A 2 -27.41 16.86 11.62
CA MET A 2 -26.61 15.63 11.82
C MET A 2 -25.12 15.91 11.52
N LYS A 3 -24.31 16.03 12.57
CA LYS A 3 -22.84 15.92 12.49
C LYS A 3 -22.35 14.46 12.43
N GLY A 4 -23.24 13.48 12.59
CA GLY A 4 -22.89 12.05 12.72
C GLY A 4 -22.28 11.40 11.47
N SER A 5 -22.79 11.70 10.27
CA SER A 5 -22.29 11.05 9.03
C SER A 5 -20.86 11.43 8.68
N ASN A 6 -20.42 12.64 9.03
CA ASN A 6 -19.06 13.09 8.74
C ASN A 6 -18.04 12.44 9.69
N ILE A 7 -18.43 12.12 10.92
CA ILE A 7 -17.58 11.47 11.91
C ILE A 7 -17.21 10.05 11.44
N GLY A 8 -18.20 9.25 11.01
CA GLY A 8 -17.94 7.88 10.54
C GLY A 8 -17.04 7.83 9.30
N ILE A 9 -17.16 8.79 8.39
CA ILE A 9 -16.28 8.91 7.21
C ILE A 9 -14.83 9.22 7.62
N GLN A 10 -14.64 10.17 8.55
CA GLN A 10 -13.29 10.53 9.02
C GLN A 10 -12.65 9.41 9.83
N GLU A 11 -13.41 8.69 10.67
CA GLU A 11 -12.91 7.52 11.41
C GLU A 11 -12.45 6.40 10.47
N ASN A 12 -13.23 6.11 9.43
CA ASN A 12 -12.87 5.10 8.45
C ASN A 12 -11.59 5.49 7.68
N LYS A 13 -11.49 6.76 7.27
CA LYS A 13 -10.28 7.30 6.65
C LYS A 13 -9.08 7.15 7.60
N ALA A 14 -9.21 7.52 8.86
CA ALA A 14 -8.14 7.43 9.86
C ALA A 14 -7.68 5.98 10.06
N LYS A 15 -8.61 5.01 10.11
CA LYS A 15 -8.28 3.58 10.22
C LYS A 15 -7.43 3.09 9.04
N LEU A 16 -7.83 3.40 7.80
CA LEU A 16 -7.07 3.01 6.61
C LEU A 16 -5.66 3.60 6.58
N PHE A 17 -5.51 4.89 6.93
CA PHE A 17 -4.18 5.51 6.97
C PHE A 17 -3.32 4.99 8.12
N ASN A 18 -3.90 4.58 9.24
CA ASN A 18 -3.18 3.91 10.32
C ASN A 18 -2.70 2.51 9.90
N GLU A 19 -3.54 1.72 9.23
CA GLU A 19 -3.14 0.43 8.65
C GLU A 19 -2.03 0.60 7.62
N TRP A 20 -2.15 1.58 6.73
CA TRP A 20 -1.09 1.97 5.80
C TRP A 20 0.20 2.32 6.52
N GLY A 21 0.14 3.17 7.54
CA GLY A 21 1.30 3.58 8.33
C GLY A 21 2.06 2.38 8.90
N ARG A 22 1.33 1.38 9.40
CA ARG A 22 1.88 0.17 10.05
C ARG A 22 2.16 -0.98 9.07
N PHE A 23 1.81 -0.84 7.79
CA PHE A 23 1.98 -1.89 6.80
C PHE A 23 3.46 -2.18 6.59
N THR A 24 3.87 -3.42 6.86
CA THR A 24 5.21 -3.94 6.62
C THR A 24 5.15 -5.45 6.42
N SER A 25 6.18 -6.03 5.81
CA SER A 25 6.27 -7.49 5.63
C SER A 25 6.58 -8.20 6.94
N ASN A 26 6.00 -9.38 7.14
CA ASN A 26 6.16 -10.16 8.37
C ASN A 26 7.30 -11.18 8.25
N LYS A 27 8.01 -11.48 9.35
CA LYS A 27 9.06 -12.51 9.36
C LYS A 27 8.53 -13.84 8.82
N GLY A 28 9.19 -14.39 7.79
CA GLY A 28 8.79 -15.66 7.16
C GLY A 28 7.62 -15.55 6.17
N GLU A 29 7.07 -14.36 5.92
CA GLU A 29 6.06 -14.12 4.89
C GLU A 29 6.64 -14.29 3.49
N SER A 30 5.91 -15.01 2.62
CA SER A 30 6.26 -15.11 1.20
C SER A 30 5.95 -13.80 0.48
N ILE A 31 6.65 -13.54 -0.62
CA ILE A 31 6.42 -12.35 -1.45
C ILE A 31 4.97 -12.30 -1.98
N GLU A 32 4.40 -13.46 -2.30
CA GLU A 32 3.02 -13.59 -2.76
C GLU A 32 2.01 -13.22 -1.66
N SER A 33 2.20 -13.73 -0.43
CA SER A 33 1.34 -13.40 0.70
C SER A 33 1.39 -11.91 1.03
N TYR A 34 2.58 -11.32 0.99
CA TYR A 34 2.78 -9.88 1.15
C TYR A 34 2.06 -9.07 0.06
N TYR A 35 2.20 -9.47 -1.20
CA TYR A 35 1.54 -8.83 -2.34
C TYR A 35 0.01 -8.90 -2.23
N LEU A 36 -0.57 -10.04 -1.86
CA LEU A 36 -2.01 -10.18 -1.67
C LEU A 36 -2.55 -9.29 -0.54
N ARG A 37 -1.82 -9.17 0.58
CA ARG A 37 -2.16 -8.23 1.66
C ARG A 37 -2.11 -6.78 1.19
N PHE A 38 -1.09 -6.42 0.41
CA PHE A 38 -0.95 -5.08 -0.13
C PHE A 38 -2.09 -4.76 -1.12
N LEU A 39 -2.42 -5.67 -2.03
CA LEU A 39 -3.55 -5.55 -2.95
C LEU A 39 -4.88 -5.35 -2.21
N LYS A 40 -5.10 -6.09 -1.13
CA LYS A 40 -6.29 -5.92 -0.29
C LYS A 40 -6.38 -4.49 0.25
N LEU A 41 -5.30 -3.98 0.84
CA LEU A 41 -5.24 -2.60 1.35
C LEU A 41 -5.49 -1.57 0.24
N MET A 42 -4.88 -1.74 -0.94
CA MET A 42 -5.11 -0.85 -2.09
C MET A 42 -6.57 -0.89 -2.59
N ASN A 43 -7.19 -2.06 -2.56
CA ASN A 43 -8.61 -2.21 -2.90
C ASN A 43 -9.52 -1.52 -1.88
N ASP A 44 -9.16 -1.55 -0.59
CA ASP A 44 -9.91 -0.85 0.45
C ASP A 44 -9.80 0.68 0.28
N PHE A 45 -8.61 1.19 -0.05
CA PHE A 45 -8.41 2.59 -0.45
C PHE A 45 -9.31 2.97 -1.65
N LYS A 46 -9.31 2.15 -2.71
CA LYS A 46 -10.12 2.36 -3.91
C LYS A 46 -11.63 2.38 -3.61
N ARG A 47 -12.13 1.43 -2.82
CA ARG A 47 -13.54 1.35 -2.42
C ARG A 47 -13.99 2.57 -1.63
N ASN A 48 -13.11 3.13 -0.81
CA ASN A 48 -13.38 4.30 0.03
C ASN A 48 -13.05 5.63 -0.66
N LYS A 49 -12.67 5.63 -1.94
CA LYS A 49 -12.30 6.81 -2.74
C LYS A 49 -11.16 7.64 -2.12
N TYR A 50 -10.27 6.99 -1.39
CA TYR A 50 -9.04 7.59 -0.87
C TYR A 50 -7.90 6.99 -1.67
N PHE A 51 -7.26 7.79 -2.52
CA PHE A 51 -6.23 7.30 -3.42
C PHE A 51 -4.87 7.83 -2.97
N PRO A 52 -3.97 6.99 -2.46
CA PRO A 52 -2.56 7.33 -2.48
C PRO A 52 -2.12 7.50 -3.93
N GLU A 53 -1.17 8.40 -4.18
CA GLU A 53 -0.56 8.48 -5.50
C GLU A 53 0.07 7.13 -5.88
N LYS A 54 0.05 6.80 -7.18
CA LYS A 54 0.59 5.54 -7.69
C LYS A 54 2.05 5.36 -7.27
N ILE A 55 2.87 6.40 -7.41
CA ILE A 55 4.26 6.40 -6.94
C ILE A 55 4.38 6.17 -5.44
N ALA A 56 3.53 6.80 -4.62
CA ALA A 56 3.53 6.61 -3.17
C ALA A 56 3.23 5.15 -2.81
N SER A 57 2.32 4.51 -3.55
CA SER A 57 2.00 3.08 -3.39
C SER A 57 3.16 2.17 -3.77
N ASN A 58 3.84 2.48 -4.87
CA ASN A 58 4.97 1.70 -5.36
C ASN A 58 6.13 1.73 -4.37
N LEU A 59 6.48 2.94 -3.90
CA LEU A 59 7.50 3.13 -2.88
C LEU A 59 7.11 2.46 -1.56
N LYS A 60 5.83 2.57 -1.16
CA LYS A 60 5.34 1.92 0.06
C LYS A 60 5.46 0.40 -0.01
N PHE A 61 5.15 -0.20 -1.15
CA PHE A 61 5.31 -1.64 -1.34
C PHE A 61 6.77 -2.07 -1.22
N LEU A 62 7.67 -1.41 -1.95
CA LEU A 62 9.09 -1.77 -2.04
C LEU A 62 9.84 -1.53 -0.71
N ASN A 63 9.64 -0.38 -0.07
CA ASN A 63 10.39 0.03 1.14
C ASN A 63 10.05 -0.82 2.37
N ASN A 64 8.94 -1.56 2.32
CA ASN A 64 8.42 -2.34 3.44
C ASN A 64 8.67 -3.85 3.30
N LEU A 65 9.36 -4.25 2.23
CA LEU A 65 9.86 -5.62 2.07
C LEU A 65 11.00 -5.87 3.06
N GLN A 66 11.10 -7.12 3.53
CA GLN A 66 12.20 -7.56 4.36
C GLN A 66 13.56 -7.41 3.65
N PRO A 67 14.66 -7.21 4.41
CA PRO A 67 16.00 -7.01 3.83
C PRO A 67 16.47 -8.12 2.88
N GLN A 68 15.98 -9.35 3.04
CA GLN A 68 16.26 -10.46 2.13
C GLN A 68 15.86 -10.17 0.67
N TRP A 69 14.93 -9.24 0.44
CA TRP A 69 14.46 -8.83 -0.88
C TRP A 69 15.19 -7.58 -1.41
N SER A 70 16.06 -6.95 -0.63
CA SER A 70 16.77 -5.71 -1.00
C SER A 70 17.51 -5.74 -2.34
N PRO A 71 18.15 -6.87 -2.76
CA PRO A 71 18.76 -6.93 -4.10
C PRO A 71 17.74 -6.70 -5.22
N HIS A 72 16.55 -7.31 -5.11
CA HIS A 72 15.48 -7.18 -6.10
C HIS A 72 14.90 -5.76 -6.10
N VAL A 73 14.72 -5.17 -4.91
CA VAL A 73 14.28 -3.77 -4.77
C VAL A 73 15.24 -2.81 -5.47
N THR A 74 16.55 -3.04 -5.30
CA THR A 74 17.59 -2.23 -5.96
C THR A 74 17.48 -2.30 -7.48
N ILE A 75 17.30 -3.51 -8.03
CA ILE A 75 17.13 -3.72 -9.47
C ILE A 75 15.88 -2.99 -9.98
N VAL A 76 14.75 -3.09 -9.26
CA VAL A 76 13.52 -2.38 -9.65
C VAL A 76 13.73 -0.87 -9.67
N HIS A 77 14.39 -0.30 -8.67
CA HIS A 77 14.70 1.13 -8.64
C HIS A 77 15.59 1.59 -9.81
N GLN A 78 16.50 0.73 -10.27
CA GLN A 78 17.42 1.05 -11.37
C GLN A 78 16.78 0.89 -12.75
N THR A 79 15.84 -0.05 -12.89
CA THR A 79 15.36 -0.51 -14.20
C THR A 79 13.92 -0.13 -14.53
N LYS A 80 13.12 0.33 -13.55
CA LYS A 80 11.70 0.63 -13.74
C LYS A 80 11.39 2.08 -13.39
N ASP A 81 10.56 2.69 -14.23
CA ASP A 81 9.91 3.95 -13.90
C ASP A 81 8.69 3.70 -13.00
N LEU A 82 8.83 4.07 -11.71
CA LEU A 82 7.78 3.90 -10.72
C LEU A 82 6.60 4.86 -10.90
N HIS A 83 6.68 5.87 -11.76
CA HIS A 83 5.56 6.75 -12.08
C HIS A 83 4.54 6.09 -13.02
N THR A 84 5.02 5.22 -13.91
CA THR A 84 4.21 4.64 -15.00
C THR A 84 3.85 3.18 -14.79
N ALA A 85 4.57 2.43 -13.94
CA ALA A 85 4.38 1.00 -13.72
C ALA A 85 2.94 0.63 -13.27
N ASP A 86 2.13 0.06 -14.16
CA ASP A 86 0.80 -0.49 -13.84
C ASP A 86 0.91 -1.92 -13.27
N TYR A 87 0.09 -2.21 -12.25
CA TYR A 87 -0.03 -3.54 -11.61
C TYR A 87 -1.13 -4.40 -12.20
N THR A 88 -1.82 -3.91 -13.23
CA THR A 88 -2.86 -4.65 -13.92
C THR A 88 -2.23 -5.53 -14.97
N GLN A 89 -2.09 -6.83 -14.66
CA GLN A 89 -2.36 -7.88 -15.65
C GLN A 89 -3.84 -8.28 -15.53
#